data_AF-K5VU82-F1
#
_entry.id   AF-K5VU82-F1
#
_cell.length_a   1.000
_cell.length_b   1.000
_cell.length_c   1.000
_cell.angle_alpha   90.00
_cell.angle_beta   90.00
_cell.angle_gamma   90.00
#
_symmetry.space_group_name_H-M   'P 1'
#
loop_
_entity.id
_entity.type
_entity.pdbx_description
1 polymer ?
#
loop_
_entity_poly.entity_id
_entity_poly.type
_entity_poly.pdbx_seq_one_letter_code
_entity_poly.pdbx_strand_id
1 'polypeptide(L)'
;MYVYRKSIEHFHSYREGHVQLAGSNHCLDAGAAPADGTTMKIWECFDNLPAQDWFYTDDQRFALTNQGFCLDLTNGNATNGNLVQVWGCTDFNANQIWSVSNGTSSSA
;
A
#
# COMPACT_ATOMS: atom_id res chain seq x y z
N MET A 1 -12.90 -3.93 2.69
CA MET A 1 -12.91 -2.63 3.42
C MET A 1 -11.98 -1.67 2.69
N TYR A 2 -12.18 -0.35 2.73
CA TYR A 2 -11.25 0.62 2.12
C TYR A 2 -10.09 0.99 3.05
N VAL A 3 -8.97 1.43 2.46
CA VAL A 3 -7.81 1.93 3.19
C VAL A 3 -7.87 3.44 3.31
N TYR A 4 -7.70 3.92 4.53
CA TYR A 4 -7.66 5.34 4.87
C TYR A 4 -6.30 5.71 5.46
N ARG A 5 -5.97 7.01 5.45
CA ARG A 5 -4.69 7.55 5.96
C ARG A 5 -4.31 7.04 7.34
N LYS A 6 -5.26 6.84 8.25
CA LYS A 6 -4.99 6.31 9.60
C LYS A 6 -4.74 4.79 9.59
N SER A 7 -5.42 4.06 8.72
CA SER A 7 -5.32 2.60 8.66
C SER A 7 -3.97 2.12 8.12
N ILE A 8 -3.32 2.91 7.25
CA ILE A 8 -2.05 2.52 6.62
C ILE A 8 -0.92 2.27 7.63
N GLU A 9 -0.98 2.89 8.81
CA GLU A 9 0.00 2.75 9.89
C GLU A 9 0.00 1.34 10.53
N HIS A 10 -1.00 0.52 10.22
CA HIS A 10 -1.15 -0.85 10.73
C HIS A 10 -0.73 -1.90 9.69
N PHE A 11 -0.17 -1.48 8.55
CA PHE A 11 0.35 -2.38 7.54
C PHE A 11 1.85 -2.57 7.71
N HIS A 12 2.31 -3.79 7.45
CA HIS A 12 3.71 -4.17 7.47
C HIS A 12 4.07 -4.92 6.20
N SER A 13 5.28 -4.71 5.69
CA SER A 13 5.80 -5.55 4.62
C SER A 13 6.12 -6.94 5.17
N TYR A 14 5.62 -7.98 4.52
CA TYR A 14 5.98 -9.37 4.82
C TYR A 14 6.74 -9.97 3.63
N ARG A 15 7.36 -11.14 3.86
CA ARG A 15 8.04 -11.88 2.79
C ARG A 15 7.05 -12.12 1.63
N GLU A 16 7.58 -12.13 0.40
CA GLU A 16 6.84 -12.41 -0.85
C GLU A 16 6.04 -11.22 -1.44
N GLY A 17 6.41 -9.98 -1.14
CA GLY A 17 5.85 -8.80 -1.82
C GLY A 17 4.49 -8.34 -1.28
N HIS A 18 4.01 -8.95 -0.21
CA HIS A 18 2.76 -8.55 0.42
C HIS A 18 2.97 -7.42 1.44
N VAL A 19 2.01 -6.49 1.44
CA VAL A 19 1.83 -5.48 2.49
C VAL A 19 0.61 -5.88 3.30
N GLN A 20 0.82 -6.49 4.47
CA GLN A 20 -0.22 -7.15 5.27
C GLN A 20 -0.68 -6.29 6.44
N LEU A 21 -1.97 -6.34 6.74
CA LEU A 21 -2.57 -5.75 7.93
C LEU A 21 -2.16 -6.56 9.18
N ALA A 22 -1.57 -5.88 10.16
CA ALA A 22 -1.07 -6.48 11.39
C ALA A 22 -2.09 -7.41 12.07
N GLY A 23 -1.65 -8.61 12.44
CA GLY A 23 -2.46 -9.58 13.17
C GLY A 23 -3.58 -10.24 12.36
N SER A 24 -3.52 -10.20 11.01
CA SER A 24 -4.53 -10.80 10.14
C SER A 24 -3.92 -11.40 8.87
N ASN A 25 -4.70 -12.20 8.14
CA ASN A 25 -4.37 -12.62 6.77
C ASN A 25 -5.05 -11.72 5.72
N HIS A 26 -4.89 -10.40 5.86
CA HIS A 26 -5.40 -9.43 4.89
C HIS A 26 -4.29 -8.55 4.35
N CYS A 27 -4.36 -8.27 3.05
CA CYS A 27 -3.37 -7.54 2.28
C CYS A 27 -3.93 -6.22 1.77
N LEU A 28 -3.00 -5.30 1.52
CA LEU A 28 -3.22 -4.08 0.75
C LEU A 28 -3.47 -4.45 -0.71
N ASP A 29 -4.64 -4.09 -1.23
CA ASP A 29 -5.15 -4.55 -2.53
C ASP A 29 -5.56 -3.37 -3.41
N ALA A 30 -5.01 -3.29 -4.62
CA ALA A 30 -5.25 -2.22 -5.59
C ALA A 30 -6.49 -2.44 -6.47
N GLY A 31 -7.20 -3.56 -6.31
CA GLY A 31 -8.25 -4.01 -7.21
C GLY A 31 -7.72 -4.61 -8.51
N ALA A 32 -8.57 -5.36 -9.20
CA ALA A 32 -8.21 -6.14 -10.39
C ALA A 32 -7.85 -5.29 -11.64
N ALA A 33 -8.19 -4.01 -11.65
CA ALA A 33 -7.94 -3.11 -12.77
C ALA A 33 -7.55 -1.72 -12.23
N PRO A 34 -6.34 -1.57 -11.67
CA PRO A 34 -5.90 -0.29 -11.13
C PRO A 34 -5.78 0.75 -12.23
N ALA A 35 -6.29 1.93 -11.92
CA ALA A 35 -6.13 3.17 -12.69
C ALA A 35 -5.99 4.32 -11.70
N ASP A 36 -5.51 5.47 -12.16
CA ASP A 36 -5.40 6.69 -11.34
C ASP A 36 -6.71 6.96 -10.59
N GLY A 37 -6.61 7.03 -9.26
CA GLY A 37 -7.75 7.26 -8.38
C GLY A 37 -8.48 6.00 -7.92
N THR A 38 -8.05 4.81 -8.35
CA THR A 38 -8.62 3.55 -7.84
C THR A 38 -8.33 3.43 -6.35
N THR A 39 -9.39 3.32 -5.56
CA THR A 39 -9.28 3.30 -4.10
C THR A 39 -8.73 1.98 -3.59
N MET A 40 -7.79 2.06 -2.65
CA MET A 40 -7.17 0.91 -2.01
C MET A 40 -8.11 0.15 -1.10
N LYS A 41 -7.93 -1.18 -1.05
CA LYS A 41 -8.74 -2.09 -0.25
C LYS A 41 -7.88 -2.88 0.73
N ILE A 42 -8.56 -3.34 1.77
CA ILE A 42 -8.15 -4.42 2.64
C ILE A 42 -8.92 -5.64 2.18
N TRP A 43 -8.19 -6.67 1.73
CA TRP A 43 -8.74 -7.90 1.19
C TRP A 43 -7.95 -9.11 1.67
N GLU A 44 -8.53 -10.31 1.56
CA GLU A 44 -7.80 -11.55 1.86
C GLU A 44 -6.53 -11.63 0.99
N CYS A 45 -5.44 -12.10 1.58
CA CYS A 45 -4.17 -12.27 0.87
C CYS A 45 -4.26 -13.43 -0.12
N PHE A 46 -3.78 -13.22 -1.35
CA PHE A 46 -3.64 -14.25 -2.39
C PHE A 46 -2.24 -14.22 -2.99
N ASP A 47 -1.57 -15.38 -2.98
CA ASP A 47 -0.28 -15.54 -3.65
C ASP A 47 -0.43 -15.30 -5.16
N ASN A 48 0.57 -14.67 -5.77
CA ASN A 48 0.60 -14.37 -7.21
C ASN A 48 -0.56 -13.51 -7.73
N LEU A 49 -1.24 -12.75 -6.86
CA LEU A 49 -2.25 -11.78 -7.27
C LEU A 49 -1.59 -10.42 -7.56
N PRO A 50 -1.55 -9.94 -8.82
CA PRO A 50 -0.83 -8.70 -9.16
C PRO A 50 -1.32 -7.47 -8.38
N ALA A 51 -2.61 -7.43 -7.99
CA ALA A 51 -3.19 -6.34 -7.21
C ALA A 51 -2.66 -6.25 -5.76
N GLN A 52 -1.93 -7.28 -5.30
CA GLN A 52 -1.38 -7.41 -3.94
C GLN A 52 0.13 -7.64 -3.94
N ASP A 53 0.77 -7.56 -5.11
CA ASP A 53 2.20 -7.70 -5.30
C ASP A 53 2.86 -6.32 -5.32
N TRP A 54 3.44 -5.97 -4.18
CA TRP A 54 4.05 -4.68 -3.90
C TRP A 54 5.54 -4.83 -3.60
N PHE A 55 6.31 -3.83 -4.00
CA PHE A 55 7.68 -3.69 -3.55
C PHE A 55 7.91 -2.26 -3.04
N TYR A 56 8.81 -2.16 -2.06
CA TYR A 56 9.24 -0.88 -1.51
C TYR A 56 10.50 -0.44 -2.25
N THR A 57 10.45 0.73 -2.87
CA THR A 57 11.55 1.28 -3.66
C THR A 57 12.58 1.98 -2.78
N ASP A 58 13.80 2.18 -3.30
CA ASP A 58 14.87 2.92 -2.60
C ASP A 58 14.49 4.39 -2.34
N ASP A 59 13.58 4.95 -3.16
CA ASP A 59 13.03 6.29 -2.99
C ASP A 59 11.71 6.30 -2.18
N GLN A 60 11.49 5.27 -1.37
CA GLN A 60 10.45 5.22 -0.33
C GLN A 60 9.00 5.18 -0.85
N ARG A 61 8.76 4.57 -2.01
CA ARG A 61 7.42 4.34 -2.57
C ARG A 61 7.03 2.87 -2.42
N PHE A 62 5.74 2.61 -2.20
CA PHE A 62 5.17 1.28 -2.43
C PHE A 62 4.65 1.23 -3.86
N ALA A 63 5.29 0.44 -4.72
CA ALA A 63 4.92 0.30 -6.12
C ALA A 63 4.35 -1.09 -6.40
N LEU A 64 3.32 -1.15 -7.25
CA LEU A 64 2.81 -2.42 -7.78
C LEU A 64 3.83 -2.99 -8.76
N THR A 65 4.24 -4.24 -8.51
CA THR A 65 5.20 -4.95 -9.35
C THR A 65 4.73 -4.99 -10.81
N ASN A 66 5.54 -4.44 -11.72
CA ASN A 66 5.27 -4.37 -13.17
C ASN A 66 3.99 -3.64 -13.59
N GLN A 67 3.35 -2.83 -12.74
CA GLN A 67 2.11 -2.10 -13.11
C GLN A 67 2.26 -0.59 -13.25
N GLY A 68 3.36 0.00 -12.76
CA GLY A 68 3.61 1.46 -12.88
C GLY A 68 2.75 2.35 -11.96
N PHE A 69 2.04 1.74 -11.00
CA PHE A 69 1.24 2.44 -10.00
C PHE A 69 1.90 2.40 -8.63
N CYS A 70 1.76 3.50 -7.90
CA CYS A 70 2.28 3.68 -6.56
C CYS A 70 1.13 3.94 -5.58
N LEU A 71 1.33 3.53 -4.32
CA LEU A 71 0.44 3.89 -3.22
C LEU A 71 0.46 5.40 -3.03
N ASP A 72 -0.71 6.03 -3.10
CA ASP A 72 -0.87 7.48 -3.16
C ASP A 72 -1.86 7.95 -2.11
N LEU A 73 -1.45 8.93 -1.31
CA LEU A 73 -2.34 9.63 -0.41
C LEU A 73 -3.14 10.66 -1.21
N THR A 74 -4.44 10.43 -1.39
CA THR A 74 -5.29 11.25 -2.27
C THR A 74 -5.14 12.74 -1.94
N ASN A 75 -4.72 13.53 -2.94
CA ASN A 75 -4.46 14.97 -2.84
C ASN A 75 -3.43 15.40 -1.77
N GLY A 76 -2.63 14.47 -1.24
CA GLY A 76 -1.67 14.74 -0.16
C GLY A 76 -2.33 15.05 1.18
N ASN A 77 -3.62 14.79 1.31
CA ASN A 77 -4.36 15.15 2.52
C ASN A 77 -4.07 14.16 3.65
N ALA A 78 -3.25 14.59 4.61
CA ALA A 78 -2.88 13.80 5.78
C ALA A 78 -3.98 13.71 6.87
N THR A 79 -5.17 14.26 6.63
CA THR A 79 -6.30 14.16 7.57
C THR A 79 -6.74 12.71 7.73
N ASN A 80 -6.96 12.29 8.97
CA ASN A 80 -7.52 10.97 9.27
C ASN A 80 -8.87 10.79 8.57
N GLY A 81 -9.02 9.67 7.86
CA GLY A 81 -10.22 9.39 7.05
C GLY A 81 -10.11 9.83 5.59
N ASN A 82 -9.01 10.48 5.18
CA ASN A 82 -8.71 10.59 3.77
C ASN A 82 -8.45 9.21 3.17
N LEU A 83 -8.92 8.98 1.95
CA LEU A 83 -8.71 7.72 1.25
C LEU A 83 -7.27 7.59 0.75
N VAL A 84 -6.82 6.36 0.64
CA VAL A 84 -5.61 5.99 -0.07
C VAL A 84 -6.02 5.39 -1.41
N GLN A 85 -5.26 5.70 -2.45
CA GLN A 85 -5.50 5.26 -3.82
C GLN A 85 -4.23 4.70 -4.44
N VAL A 86 -4.35 4.15 -5.64
CA VAL A 86 -3.22 4.09 -6.57
C VAL A 86 -3.21 5.32 -7.48
N TRP A 87 -2.00 5.74 -7.83
CA TRP A 87 -1.76 6.72 -8.88
C TRP A 87 -0.46 6.38 -9.61
N GLY A 88 -0.33 6.81 -10.85
CA GLY A 88 0.91 6.66 -11.62
C GLY A 88 2.12 7.10 -10.80
N CYS A 89 3.13 6.22 -10.73
CA CYS A 89 4.35 6.52 -9.98
C CYS A 89 5.01 7.78 -10.54
N THR A 90 5.20 8.78 -9.68
CA THR A 90 5.76 10.08 -10.05
C THR A 90 6.94 10.38 -9.14
N ASP A 91 8.09 10.68 -9.72
CA ASP A 91 9.29 11.00 -8.95
C ASP A 91 9.10 12.33 -8.20
N PHE A 92 9.67 12.41 -7.00
CA PHE A 92 9.58 13.58 -6.11
C PHE A 92 8.14 13.99 -5.70
N ASN A 93 7.15 13.11 -5.90
CA ASN A 93 5.78 13.35 -5.42
C ASN A 93 5.66 12.91 -3.95
N ALA A 94 5.61 13.88 -3.04
CA ALA A 94 5.50 13.64 -1.60
C ALA A 94 4.27 12.81 -1.19
N ASN A 95 3.20 12.80 -1.99
CA ASN A 95 1.98 12.05 -1.70
C ASN A 95 2.16 10.53 -1.91
N GLN A 96 3.27 10.11 -2.52
CA GLN A 96 3.60 8.71 -2.79
C GLN A 96 4.76 8.19 -1.93
N ILE A 97 5.27 9.03 -1.03
CA ILE A 97 6.40 8.71 -0.15
C ILE A 97 5.88 8.22 1.20
N TRP A 98 6.34 7.04 1.61
CA TRP A 98 5.89 6.37 2.83
C TRP A 98 7.09 5.97 3.67
N SER A 99 7.13 6.43 4.91
CA SER A 99 8.13 5.99 5.88
C SER A 99 7.74 4.62 6.44
N VAL A 100 8.66 3.66 6.36
CA VAL A 100 8.49 2.35 6.98
C VAL A 100 9.23 2.35 8.30
N SER A 101 8.51 2.11 9.40
CA SER A 101 9.15 1.74 10.66
C SER A 101 9.45 0.25 10.62
N ASN A 102 10.70 -0.13 10.87
CA ASN A 102 11.05 -1.52 11.14
C ASN A 102 10.42 -1.90 12.47
N GLY A 103 9.15 -2.29 12.45
CA GLY A 103 8.51 -2.95 13.56
C GLY A 103 9.31 -4.22 13.83
N THR A 104 9.98 -4.28 14.98
CA THR A 104 10.51 -5.54 15.49
C THR A 104 9.35 -6.53 15.51
N SER A 105 9.36 -7.49 14.58
CA SER A 105 8.43 -8.60 14.56
C SER A 105 8.62 -9.38 15.86
N SER A 106 7.83 -9.08 16.90
CA SER A 106 7.69 -10.00 18.01
C SER A 106 6.82 -11.15 17.52
N SER A 107 7.44 -12.10 16.84
CA SER A 107 6.92 -13.46 16.74
C SER A 107 6.92 -14.04 18.15
N ALA A 108 5.74 -14.09 18.76
CA ALA A 108 5.43 -14.97 19.88
C ALA A 108 4.97 -16.32 19.32
#